data_AF-A0A1Z1MJH7-F1
#
_entry.id   AF-A0A1Z1MJH7-F1
#
_cell.length_a   1.000
_cell.length_b   1.000
_cell.length_c   1.000
_cell.angle_alpha   90.00
_cell.angle_beta   90.00
_cell.angle_gamma   90.00
#
_symmetry.space_group_name_H-M   'P 1'
#
loop_
_entity.id
_entity.type
_entity.pdbx_description
1 polymer ?
#
loop_
_entity_poly.entity_id
_entity_poly.type
_entity_poly.pdbx_seq_one_letter_code
_entity_poly.pdbx_strand_id
1 'polypeptide(L)' 'MTKDNKTNIEQELIQLRKQLILLNIKKITKQKIETQFIKKTKHKISQMLTLITLQEKN' A
#
# COMPACT_ATOMS: atom_id res chain seq x y z
N MET A 1 22.60 2.38 -11.20
CA MET A 1 21.15 2.14 -11.44
C MET A 1 20.37 2.10 -10.11
N THR A 2 20.48 3.10 -9.23
CA THR A 2 20.21 2.86 -7.79
C THR A 2 19.37 3.91 -7.06
N LYS A 3 18.93 4.99 -7.72
CA LYS A 3 18.08 6.01 -7.08
C LYS A 3 16.59 5.86 -7.42
N ASP A 4 16.28 5.50 -8.67
CA ASP A 4 14.90 5.47 -9.18
C ASP A 4 14.06 4.35 -8.56
N ASN A 5 14.66 3.19 -8.24
CA ASN A 5 13.91 2.05 -7.69
C ASN A 5 13.40 2.27 -6.26
N LYS A 6 14.17 2.95 -5.40
CA LYS A 6 13.74 3.27 -4.05
C LYS A 6 12.56 4.26 -4.07
N THR A 7 12.67 5.29 -4.92
CA THR A 7 11.61 6.27 -5.13
C THR A 7 10.33 5.62 -5.67
N ASN A 8 10.43 4.63 -6.55
CA ASN A 8 9.27 3.91 -7.09
C ASN A 8 8.51 3.11 -6.02
N ILE A 9 9.21 2.38 -5.14
CA ILE A 9 8.59 1.59 -4.07
C ILE A 9 7.88 2.50 -3.06
N GLU A 10 8.50 3.62 -2.68
CA GLU A 10 7.90 4.60 -1.78
C GLU A 10 6.65 5.26 -2.40
N GLN A 11 6.70 5.58 -3.70
CA GLN A 11 5.55 6.11 -4.43
C GLN A 11 4.40 5.09 -4.48
N GLU A 12 4.69 3.82 -4.76
CA GLU A 12 3.68 2.77 -4.77
C GLU A 12 3.06 2.57 -3.37
N LEU A 13 3.87 2.63 -2.31
CA LEU A 13 3.39 2.58 -0.92
C LEU A 13 2.44 3.74 -0.61
N ILE A 14 2.75 4.96 -1.08
CA ILE A 14 1.88 6.13 -0.91
C ILE A 14 0.54 5.90 -1.62
N GLN A 15 0.55 5.37 -2.84
CA GLN A 15 -0.66 5.07 -3.59
C GLN A 15 -1.52 4.02 -2.88
N LEU A 16 -0.92 2.94 -2.38
CA LEU A 16 -1.62 1.89 -1.63
C LEU A 16 -2.25 2.44 -0.34
N ARG A 17 -1.57 3.35 0.37
CA ARG A 17 -2.12 4.02 1.56
C ARG A 17 -3.33 4.90 1.22
N LYS A 18 -3.25 5.68 0.13
CA LYS A 18 -4.39 6.48 -0.36
C LYS A 18 -5.58 5.59 -0.73
N GLN A 19 -5.33 4.48 -1.42
CA GLN A 19 -6.38 3.50 -1.75
C GLN A 19 -7.03 2.91 -0.50
N LEU A 20 -6.24 2.55 0.52
CA LEU A 20 -6.77 2.02 1.78
C LEU A 20 -7.66 3.04 2.50
N ILE A 21 -7.26 4.31 2.53
CA ILE A 21 -8.08 5.40 3.09
C ILE A 21 -9.41 5.50 2.35
N LEU A 22 -9.39 5.53 1.01
CA LEU A 22 -10.60 5.60 0.20
C LEU A 22 -11.54 4.41 0.46
N LEU A 23 -10.99 3.20 0.54
CA LEU A 23 -11.77 1.99 0.87
C LEU A 23 -12.37 2.07 2.28
N ASN A 24 -11.66 2.62 3.26
CA ASN A 24 -12.18 2.82 4.61
C ASN A 24 -13.29 3.88 4.63
N ILE A 25 -13.15 4.99 3.90
CA ILE A 25 -14.20 6.00 3.77
C ILE A 25 -15.46 5.38 3.17
N LYS A 26 -15.32 4.62 2.07
CA LYS A 26 -16.44 3.89 1.46
C LYS A 26 -17.09 2.89 2.43
N LYS A 27 -16.29 2.19 3.24
CA LYS A 27 -16.78 1.29 4.30
C LYS A 27 -17.62 2.04 5.34
N ILE A 28 -17.09 3.14 5.86
CA ILE A 28 -17.75 3.95 6.91
C ILE A 28 -19.04 4.56 6.39
N THR A 29 -19.02 5.05 5.14
CA THR A 29 -20.20 5.60 4.45
C THR A 29 -21.16 4.51 3.94
N LYS A 30 -20.94 3.23 4.30
CA LYS A 30 -21.78 2.07 3.93
C LYS A 30 -21.98 1.90 2.42
N GLN A 31 -21.06 2.43 1.61
CA GLN A 31 -21.07 2.18 0.17
C GLN A 31 -20.77 0.71 -0.11
N LYS A 32 -21.34 0.16 -1.20
CA LYS A 32 -21.06 -1.20 -1.62
C LYS A 32 -19.58 -1.33 -1.97
N ILE A 33 -18.84 -2.02 -1.10
CA ILE A 33 -17.44 -2.35 -1.32
C ILE A 33 -17.19 -3.81 -1.00
N GLU A 34 -16.27 -4.41 -1.74
CA GLU A 34 -15.84 -5.77 -1.45
C GLU A 34 -14.71 -5.73 -0.41
N THR A 35 -14.93 -6.36 0.73
CA THR A 35 -13.96 -6.41 1.83
C THR A 35 -12.63 -7.03 1.43
N GLN A 36 -12.62 -7.87 0.39
CA GLN A 36 -11.41 -8.42 -0.19
C GLN A 36 -10.43 -7.37 -0.68
N PHE A 37 -10.90 -6.21 -1.16
CA PHE A 37 -10.01 -5.12 -1.60
C PHE A 37 -9.26 -4.51 -0.41
N ILE A 38 -9.90 -4.38 0.75
CA ILE A 38 -9.24 -3.90 1.98
C ILE A 38 -8.16 -4.90 2.41
N LYS A 39 -8.49 -6.20 2.43
CA LYS A 39 -7.54 -7.26 2.80
C LYS A 39 -6.33 -7.29 1.85
N LYS A 40 -6.56 -7.26 0.54
CA LYS A 40 -5.51 -7.25 -0.49
C LYS A 40 -4.63 -6.01 -0.38
N THR A 41 -5.23 -4.83 -0.19
CA THR A 41 -4.48 -3.57 -0.06
C THR A 41 -3.59 -3.56 1.17
N LYS A 42 -4.10 -4.01 2.33
CA LYS A 42 -3.28 -4.14 3.55
C LYS A 42 -2.13 -5.14 3.38
N HIS A 43 -2.38 -6.27 2.72
CA HIS A 43 -1.34 -7.26 2.46
C HIS A 43 -0.23 -6.70 1.57
N LYS A 44 -0.58 -5.99 0.48
CA LYS A 44 0.40 -5.33 -0.39
C LYS A 44 1.22 -4.27 0.35
N ILE A 45 0.59 -3.46 1.22
CA ILE A 45 1.31 -2.50 2.07
C ILE A 45 2.35 -3.22 2.93
N SER A 46 1.97 -4.34 3.56
CA SER A 46 2.89 -5.12 4.38
C SER A 46 4.08 -5.63 3.56
N GLN A 47 3.84 -6.16 2.35
CA GLN A 47 4.91 -6.63 1.46
C GLN A 47 5.87 -5.50 1.08
N MET A 48 5.35 -4.32 0.73
CA MET A 48 6.18 -3.16 0.38
C MET A 48 7.03 -2.68 1.55
N LEU A 49 6.48 -2.66 2.76
CA LEU A 49 7.25 -2.33 3.96
C LEU A 49 8.38 -3.34 4.19
N THR A 50 8.12 -4.64 4.01
CA THR A 50 9.15 -5.68 4.10
C THR A 50 10.27 -5.46 3.08
N LEU A 51 9.94 -5.12 1.83
CA LEU A 51 10.93 -4.84 0.79
C LEU A 51 11.80 -3.64 1.13
N ILE A 52 11.21 -2.55 1.64
CA ILE A 52 11.96 -1.36 2.09
C ILE A 52 12.93 -1.74 3.20
N THR A 53 12.46 -2.46 4.23
CA THR A 53 13.32 -2.89 5.34
C THR A 53 14.45 -3.82 4.89
N LEU A 54 14.23 -4.66 3.88
CA LEU A 54 15.28 -5.52 3.30
C LEU A 54 16.30 -4.70 2.50
N GLN A 55 15.88 -3.64 1.80
CA GLN A 55 16.78 -2.74 1.08
C GLN A 55 17.64 -1.88 2.02
N GLU A 56 17.15 -1.52 3.19
CA GLU A 56 17.91 -0.73 4.18
C GLU A 56 18.96 -1.54 4.94
N LYS A 57 18.85 -2.87 4.90
CA LYS A 57 19.79 -3.80 5.55
C LYS A 57 20.97 -4.23 4.66
N ASN A 58 20.91 -3.92 3.36
CA ASN A 58 21.96 -4.22 2.38
C ASN A 58 22.67 -2.93 1.96
#